data_AF-A0A4R6JAP3-F1
#
_entry.id   AF-A0A4R6JAP3-F1
#
_cell.length_a   1.000
_cell.length_b   1.000
_cell.length_c   1.000
_cell.angle_alpha   90.00
_cell.angle_beta   90.00
_cell.angle_gamma   90.00
#
_symmetry.space_group_name_H-M   'P 1'
#
loop_
_entity.id
_entity.type
_entity.pdbx_description
1 polymer ?
#
loop_
_entity_poly.entity_id
_entity_poly.type
_entity_poly.pdbx_seq_one_letter_code
_entity_poly.pdbx_strand_id
1 'polypeptide(L)'
;MALDVPGGGVGRGLGGGCWAGWSGSGGAWAGVLGGLVGLRRSFGGGVGGAWAGAGRAGLVGVAHDGAVKRWRPVAGVGLGWILLVLVRLFEILLLNLIWIGAVFLTWGAWVVAGTVTVVVVVSALRRRRRLVAIVVLVAGLGSAALVARTEWDGIYVHGYYRMHRDDFAAVAALDEQGRLESAEYYGANLPGDLRGLSVNGRAARLSQDRGDATAARLLQDGGDAPAAGLSQDRGDAPAAGLSQDRGDAPGALFLLRVAGIPDGGAGYARLAPVQRESTFDCFGDPCQARWTVGDGWYWLGPAG
;
A
#
# COMPACT_ATOMS: atom_id res chain seq x y z
N MET A 1 -12.94 27.68 -59.17
CA MET A 1 -13.42 28.61 -58.13
C MET A 1 -12.88 28.09 -56.81
N ALA A 2 -11.85 28.77 -56.33
CA ALA A 2 -11.17 28.48 -55.07
C ALA A 2 -11.99 29.02 -53.91
N LEU A 3 -12.06 28.28 -52.82
CA LEU A 3 -12.26 28.85 -51.49
C LEU A 3 -11.21 28.24 -50.56
N ASP A 4 -10.35 29.15 -50.14
CA ASP A 4 -9.16 29.06 -49.31
C ASP A 4 -9.50 29.85 -48.04
N VAL A 5 -9.47 29.22 -46.86
CA VAL A 5 -9.46 29.90 -45.54
C VAL A 5 -8.75 28.99 -44.51
N PRO A 6 -7.93 29.54 -43.59
CA PRO A 6 -6.69 28.91 -43.13
C PRO A 6 -6.65 28.50 -41.65
N GLY A 7 -5.66 27.65 -41.34
CA GLY A 7 -4.68 27.85 -40.26
C GLY A 7 -5.14 27.93 -38.79
N GLY A 8 -4.79 26.90 -38.02
CA GLY A 8 -4.68 27.02 -36.57
C GLY A 8 -4.38 25.71 -35.86
N GLY A 9 -3.31 25.68 -35.04
CA GLY A 9 -3.19 24.68 -33.98
C GLY A 9 -1.80 24.09 -33.77
N VAL A 10 -0.93 24.84 -33.11
CA VAL A 10 0.35 24.39 -32.57
C VAL A 10 0.12 23.32 -31.49
N GLY A 11 0.43 22.06 -31.77
CA GLY A 11 0.53 20.99 -30.79
C GLY A 11 1.94 20.88 -30.25
N ARG A 12 2.29 21.68 -29.23
CA ARG A 12 3.52 21.49 -28.45
C ARG A 12 3.41 20.18 -27.67
N GLY A 13 4.34 19.26 -27.94
CA GLY A 13 4.61 18.12 -27.09
C GLY A 13 4.99 18.59 -25.68
N LEU A 14 4.23 18.13 -24.69
CA LEU A 14 4.63 18.17 -23.29
C LEU A 14 4.93 16.73 -22.90
N GLY A 15 6.19 16.53 -22.51
CA GLY A 15 6.81 15.23 -22.30
C GLY A 15 6.12 14.40 -21.21
N GLY A 16 6.15 13.09 -21.44
CA GLY A 16 5.95 12.10 -20.40
C GLY A 16 7.00 12.30 -19.31
N GLY A 17 6.56 12.81 -18.17
CA GLY A 17 7.33 12.75 -16.94
C GLY A 17 7.33 11.32 -16.44
N CYS A 18 8.46 10.64 -16.59
CA CYS A 18 8.78 9.44 -15.82
C CYS A 18 8.70 9.78 -14.33
N TRP A 19 7.67 9.29 -13.65
CA TRP A 19 7.68 9.27 -12.18
C TRP A 19 8.60 8.16 -11.73
N ALA A 20 9.85 8.53 -11.50
CA ALA A 20 10.85 7.70 -10.87
C ALA A 20 10.41 7.35 -9.44
N GLY A 21 10.32 6.04 -9.18
CA GLY A 21 10.73 5.38 -7.95
C GLY A 21 10.31 6.03 -6.63
N TRP A 22 9.16 5.60 -6.09
CA TRP A 22 8.94 5.67 -4.65
C TRP A 22 9.59 4.46 -3.98
N SER A 23 10.93 4.46 -3.95
CA SER A 23 11.72 3.53 -3.16
C SER A 23 12.78 4.33 -2.40
N GLY A 24 12.76 4.21 -1.07
CA GLY A 24 13.87 4.49 -0.16
C GLY A 24 14.46 5.91 -0.13
N SER A 25 14.11 6.69 0.88
CA SER A 25 15.12 7.51 1.60
C SER A 25 14.59 7.96 2.95
N GLY A 26 15.12 7.32 4.00
CA GLY A 26 15.19 7.95 5.31
C GLY A 26 16.21 9.08 5.27
N GLY A 27 15.90 10.20 5.92
CA GLY A 27 16.86 11.26 6.19
C GLY A 27 16.29 12.65 5.95
N ALA A 28 16.62 13.53 6.89
CA ALA A 28 16.30 14.96 6.94
C ALA A 28 14.86 15.28 7.33
N TRP A 29 14.64 15.59 8.60
CA TRP A 29 14.06 16.86 9.08
C TRP A 29 14.23 16.91 10.61
N ALA A 30 15.45 17.22 11.05
CA ALA A 30 15.71 17.69 12.40
C ALA A 30 15.47 19.21 12.40
N GLY A 31 14.35 19.68 12.96
CA GLY A 31 14.19 21.11 13.15
C GLY A 31 12.78 21.66 13.32
N VAL A 32 11.88 21.04 14.08
CA VAL A 32 10.65 21.74 14.53
C VAL A 32 10.20 21.25 15.91
N LEU A 33 10.94 21.55 16.98
CA LEU A 33 10.39 21.51 18.35
C LEU A 33 11.06 22.58 19.23
N GLY A 34 10.85 23.84 18.86
CA GLY A 34 11.19 25.00 19.69
C GLY A 34 9.94 25.85 19.91
N GLY A 35 9.24 25.65 21.02
CA GLY A 35 8.18 26.57 21.44
C GLY A 35 7.00 25.88 22.10
N LEU A 36 7.03 25.79 23.44
CA LEU A 36 5.87 25.92 24.33
C LEU A 36 6.35 25.79 25.78
N VAL A 37 7.02 26.84 26.26
CA VAL A 37 7.16 27.14 27.69
C VAL A 37 6.40 28.44 27.91
N GLY A 38 5.19 28.33 28.48
CA GLY A 38 4.35 29.49 28.73
C GLY A 38 3.12 29.17 29.56
N LEU A 39 3.21 29.51 30.85
CA LEU A 39 2.15 30.12 31.65
C LEU A 39 0.91 29.30 32.07
N ARG A 40 0.78 28.97 33.37
CA ARG A 40 -0.25 29.56 34.26
C ARG A 40 -0.19 29.09 35.73
N ARG A 41 -0.01 30.09 36.61
CA ARG A 41 -0.69 30.42 37.90
C ARG A 41 -0.95 29.26 38.90
N SER A 42 -0.42 29.27 40.13
CA SER A 42 -0.48 30.27 41.22
C SER A 42 -1.89 30.73 41.59
N PHE A 43 -2.48 30.05 42.58
CA PHE A 43 -3.46 30.52 43.59
C PHE A 43 -3.14 29.66 44.84
N GLY A 44 -2.73 30.23 45.99
CA GLY A 44 -3.58 30.95 46.95
C GLY A 44 -4.54 29.93 47.58
N GLY A 45 -4.33 29.39 48.78
CA GLY A 45 -4.09 30.06 50.06
C GLY A 45 -5.44 30.22 50.77
N GLY A 46 -5.74 29.40 51.79
CA GLY A 46 -6.87 29.70 52.69
C GLY A 46 -7.53 28.53 53.44
N VAL A 47 -7.16 28.42 54.73
CA VAL A 47 -8.02 28.23 55.92
C VAL A 47 -8.83 26.92 56.12
N GLY A 48 -8.36 26.12 57.09
CA GLY A 48 -9.06 25.82 58.36
C GLY A 48 -10.37 25.02 58.32
N GLY A 49 -10.33 23.81 58.89
CA GLY A 49 -11.52 23.04 59.25
C GLY A 49 -11.16 21.73 59.92
N ALA A 50 -10.83 21.80 61.21
CA ALA A 50 -10.68 20.63 62.06
C ALA A 50 -12.05 19.95 62.26
N TRP A 51 -12.17 18.69 61.84
CA TRP A 51 -13.22 17.79 62.31
C TRP A 51 -12.57 16.47 62.72
N ALA A 52 -12.41 16.30 64.02
CA ALA A 52 -12.15 15.03 64.66
C ALA A 52 -13.48 14.26 64.71
N GLY A 53 -13.51 13.10 64.05
CA GLY A 53 -14.63 12.17 64.09
C GLY A 53 -14.10 10.76 63.92
N ALA A 54 -13.73 10.15 65.05
CA ALA A 54 -13.29 8.77 65.12
C ALA A 54 -14.45 7.81 64.80
N GLY A 55 -14.23 6.93 63.83
CA GLY A 55 -15.09 5.79 63.54
C GLY A 55 -14.27 4.73 62.82
N ARG A 56 -13.55 3.89 63.57
CA ARG A 56 -12.95 2.65 63.05
C ARG A 56 -14.06 1.63 62.81
N ALA A 57 -14.17 1.14 61.59
CA ALA A 57 -14.68 -0.19 61.26
C ALA A 57 -13.88 -0.73 60.06
N GLY A 58 -13.64 -2.05 60.05
CA GLY A 58 -12.62 -2.80 59.30
C GLY A 58 -12.58 -2.57 57.78
N LEU A 59 -11.39 -2.65 57.15
CA LEU A 59 -10.75 -3.91 56.70
C LEU A 59 -11.76 -4.72 55.86
N VAL A 60 -11.75 -4.75 54.52
CA VAL A 60 -10.67 -5.10 53.60
C VAL A 60 -10.96 -4.42 52.25
N GLY A 61 -10.19 -3.42 51.88
CA GLY A 61 -10.31 -2.72 50.59
C GLY A 61 -8.95 -2.17 50.17
N VAL A 62 -7.92 -2.99 50.33
CA VAL A 62 -6.51 -2.58 50.24
C VAL A 62 -5.96 -2.97 48.87
N ALA A 63 -5.52 -1.95 48.13
CA ALA A 63 -4.49 -1.99 47.09
C ALA A 63 -4.85 -2.30 45.61
N HIS A 64 -6.09 -2.19 45.14
CA HIS A 64 -6.34 -2.25 43.67
C HIS A 64 -6.33 -0.88 42.95
N ASP A 65 -6.79 0.20 43.58
CA ASP A 65 -6.98 1.48 42.86
C ASP A 65 -5.69 2.27 42.58
N GLY A 66 -4.65 2.07 43.40
CA GLY A 66 -3.37 2.76 43.24
C GLY A 66 -2.53 2.26 42.07
N ALA A 67 -2.63 0.96 41.76
CA ALA A 67 -1.87 0.34 40.67
C ALA A 67 -2.39 0.82 39.31
N VAL A 68 -3.71 0.81 39.10
CA VAL A 68 -4.34 1.17 37.82
C VAL A 68 -4.01 2.61 37.40
N LYS A 69 -4.00 3.56 38.34
CA LYS A 69 -3.69 4.98 38.06
C LYS A 69 -2.23 5.19 37.63
N ARG A 70 -1.30 4.31 38.04
CA ARG A 70 0.13 4.42 37.73
C ARG A 70 0.46 3.98 36.30
N TRP A 71 -0.34 3.07 35.71
CA TRP A 71 -0.08 2.48 34.39
C TRP A 71 -0.79 3.17 33.22
N ARG A 72 -1.76 4.06 33.48
CA ARG A 72 -2.48 4.83 32.44
C ARG A 72 -1.59 5.47 31.35
N PRO A 73 -0.45 6.11 31.65
CA PRO A 73 0.39 6.70 30.60
C PRO A 73 1.07 5.65 29.72
N VAL A 74 1.45 4.50 30.28
CA VAL A 74 2.07 3.39 29.53
C VAL A 74 1.03 2.73 28.62
N ALA A 75 -0.19 2.54 29.13
CA ALA A 75 -1.31 2.05 28.34
C ALA A 75 -1.63 2.98 27.15
N GLY A 76 -1.56 4.30 27.36
CA GLY A 76 -1.75 5.28 26.28
C GLY A 76 -0.71 5.18 25.16
N VAL A 77 0.56 4.98 25.52
CA VAL A 77 1.63 4.73 24.52
C VAL A 77 1.36 3.45 23.76
N GLY A 78 1.04 2.36 24.47
CA GLY A 78 0.72 1.07 23.85
C GLY A 78 -0.44 1.16 22.87
N LEU A 79 -1.53 1.83 23.24
CA LEU A 79 -2.67 2.06 22.36
C LEU A 79 -2.31 2.86 21.10
N GLY A 80 -1.45 3.88 21.24
CA GLY A 80 -0.97 4.66 20.09
C GLY A 80 -0.18 3.82 19.08
N TRP A 81 0.70 2.95 19.57
CA TRP A 81 1.45 2.03 18.70
C TRP A 81 0.59 0.92 18.11
N ILE A 82 -0.38 0.39 18.86
CA ILE A 82 -1.36 -0.59 18.34
C ILE A 82 -2.19 0.02 17.21
N LEU A 83 -2.66 1.26 17.39
CA LEU A 83 -3.40 1.96 16.35
C LEU A 83 -2.55 2.14 15.09
N LEU A 84 -1.28 2.52 15.23
CA LEU A 84 -0.35 2.60 14.10
C LEU A 84 -0.17 1.26 13.39
N VAL A 85 -0.01 0.16 14.14
CA VAL A 85 0.07 -1.21 13.58
C VAL A 85 -1.18 -1.54 12.77
N LEU A 86 -2.37 -1.22 13.29
CA LEU A 86 -3.62 -1.43 12.57
C LEU A 86 -3.65 -0.59 11.28
N VAL A 87 -3.30 0.70 11.34
CA VAL A 87 -3.23 1.57 10.16
C VAL A 87 -2.28 0.99 9.11
N ARG A 88 -1.12 0.47 9.51
CA ARG A 88 -0.17 -0.19 8.60
C ARG A 88 -0.71 -1.49 8.00
N LEU A 89 -1.41 -2.31 8.79
CA LEU A 89 -2.01 -3.56 8.32
C LEU A 89 -3.12 -3.32 7.28
N PHE A 90 -3.88 -2.24 7.45
CA PHE A 90 -5.00 -1.88 6.58
C PHE A 90 -4.64 -0.84 5.52
N GLU A 91 -3.35 -0.55 5.31
CA GLU A 91 -2.91 0.50 4.39
C GLU A 91 -3.41 0.27 2.96
N ILE A 92 -3.38 -0.97 2.47
CA ILE A 92 -3.91 -1.34 1.15
C ILE A 92 -5.40 -1.00 1.02
N LEU A 93 -6.20 -1.27 2.05
CA LEU A 93 -7.63 -0.95 2.06
C LEU A 93 -7.86 0.55 2.16
N LEU A 94 -7.05 1.25 2.95
CA LEU A 94 -7.11 2.71 3.09
C LEU A 94 -6.73 3.41 1.78
N LEU A 95 -5.71 2.94 1.07
CA LEU A 95 -5.32 3.48 -0.23
C LEU A 95 -6.47 3.37 -1.23
N ASN A 96 -7.21 2.26 -1.21
CA ASN A 96 -8.38 2.11 -2.07
C ASN A 96 -9.54 3.03 -1.67
N LEU A 97 -9.76 3.25 -0.37
CA LEU A 97 -10.91 4.02 0.13
C LEU A 97 -10.72 5.54 0.12
N ILE A 98 -9.57 6.01 0.61
CA ILE A 98 -9.27 7.44 0.83
C ILE A 98 -8.09 7.94 0.00
N TRP A 99 -7.52 7.10 -0.87
CA TRP A 99 -6.46 7.47 -1.81
C TRP A 99 -5.29 8.16 -1.09
N ILE A 100 -4.90 9.37 -1.53
CA ILE A 100 -3.81 10.15 -0.93
C ILE A 100 -4.05 10.47 0.54
N GLY A 101 -5.31 10.46 0.98
CA GLY A 101 -5.69 10.58 2.39
C GLY A 101 -5.09 9.47 3.26
N ALA A 102 -4.87 8.28 2.72
CA ALA A 102 -4.24 7.17 3.45
C ALA A 102 -2.81 7.49 3.82
N VAL A 103 -2.07 8.15 2.92
CA VAL A 103 -0.69 8.57 3.16
C VAL A 103 -0.67 9.56 4.35
N PHE A 104 -1.53 10.57 4.32
CA PHE A 104 -1.64 11.53 5.43
C PHE A 104 -2.08 10.88 6.74
N LEU A 105 -2.98 9.89 6.70
CA LEU A 105 -3.43 9.16 7.87
C LEU A 105 -2.28 8.33 8.48
N THR A 106 -1.51 7.63 7.66
CA THR A 106 -0.32 6.88 8.08
C THR A 106 0.71 7.80 8.71
N TRP A 107 1.06 8.91 8.06
CA TRP A 107 1.99 9.91 8.62
C TRP A 107 1.44 10.54 9.90
N GLY A 108 0.15 10.85 9.95
CA GLY A 108 -0.53 11.36 11.14
C GLY A 108 -0.45 10.39 12.31
N ALA A 109 -0.66 9.09 12.06
CA ALA A 109 -0.55 8.04 13.07
C ALA A 109 0.88 7.94 13.65
N TRP A 110 1.91 8.06 12.80
CA TRP A 110 3.31 8.14 13.24
C TRP A 110 3.56 9.36 14.15
N VAL A 111 3.10 10.54 13.74
CA VAL A 111 3.27 11.78 14.50
C VAL A 111 2.57 11.68 15.86
N VAL A 112 1.35 11.14 15.90
CA VAL A 112 0.59 10.96 17.15
C VAL A 112 1.30 9.98 18.08
N ALA A 113 1.71 8.80 17.58
CA ALA A 113 2.41 7.79 18.39
C ALA A 113 3.74 8.32 18.94
N GLY A 114 4.52 9.02 18.11
CA GLY A 114 5.76 9.68 18.51
C GLY A 114 5.54 10.77 19.56
N THR A 115 4.55 11.65 19.33
CA THR A 115 4.22 12.75 20.25
C THR A 115 3.77 12.24 21.61
N VAL A 116 2.88 11.24 21.64
CA VAL A 116 2.42 10.60 22.90
C VAL A 116 3.60 10.00 23.66
N THR A 117 4.52 9.32 22.97
CA THR A 117 5.73 8.75 23.56
C THR A 117 6.60 9.85 24.20
N VAL A 118 6.89 10.94 23.45
CA VAL A 118 7.71 12.06 23.95
C VAL A 118 7.06 12.74 25.16
N VAL A 119 5.74 13.01 25.11
CA VAL A 119 5.00 13.62 26.22
C VAL A 119 5.09 12.77 27.49
N VAL A 120 4.95 11.44 27.36
CA VAL A 120 5.05 10.52 28.51
C VAL A 120 6.48 10.47 29.06
N VAL A 121 7.50 10.43 28.20
CA VAL A 121 8.92 10.46 28.60
C VAL A 121 9.24 11.76 29.34
N VAL A 122 8.89 12.92 28.77
CA VAL A 122 9.13 14.24 29.39
C VAL A 122 8.40 14.37 30.72
N SER A 123 7.14 13.92 30.79
CA SER A 123 6.35 13.91 32.03
C SER A 123 6.99 13.01 33.11
N ALA A 124 7.51 11.84 32.73
CA ALA A 124 8.21 10.94 33.64
C ALA A 124 9.54 11.55 34.15
N LEU A 125 10.31 12.20 33.28
CA LEU A 125 11.54 12.90 33.65
C LEU A 125 11.27 14.07 34.60
N ARG A 126 10.23 14.88 34.34
CA ARG A 126 9.82 15.98 35.24
C ARG A 126 9.43 15.49 36.63
N ARG A 127 8.89 14.26 36.74
CA ARG A 127 8.56 13.61 38.03
C ARG A 127 9.72 12.83 38.65
N ARG A 128 10.95 12.98 38.13
CA ARG A 128 12.17 12.25 38.53
C ARG A 128 12.07 10.72 38.42
N ARG A 129 11.15 10.18 37.60
CA ARG A 129 10.95 8.75 37.38
C ARG A 129 11.80 8.25 36.20
N ARG A 130 13.13 8.28 36.33
CA ARG A 130 14.08 7.98 35.23
C ARG A 130 13.89 6.59 34.64
N LEU A 131 13.67 5.56 35.47
CA LEU A 131 13.46 4.19 34.99
C LEU A 131 12.22 4.09 34.07
N VAL A 132 11.10 4.75 34.43
CA VAL A 132 9.89 4.76 33.60
C VAL A 132 10.16 5.46 32.27
N ALA A 133 10.87 6.59 32.29
CA ALA A 133 11.24 7.31 31.08
C ALA A 133 12.09 6.45 30.13
N ILE A 134 13.09 5.75 30.66
CA ILE A 134 13.94 4.83 29.88
C ILE A 134 13.11 3.70 29.29
N VAL A 135 12.27 3.03 30.09
CA VAL A 135 11.42 1.92 29.63
C VAL A 135 10.49 2.37 28.51
N VAL A 136 9.82 3.51 28.65
CA VAL A 136 8.91 4.04 27.62
C VAL A 136 9.67 4.44 26.36
N LEU A 137 10.84 5.06 26.49
CA LEU A 137 11.66 5.45 25.35
C LEU A 137 12.15 4.22 24.57
N VAL A 138 12.67 3.21 25.27
CA VAL A 138 13.12 1.95 24.65
C VAL A 138 11.95 1.22 24.00
N ALA A 139 10.78 1.14 24.65
CA ALA A 139 9.59 0.52 24.08
C ALA A 139 9.10 1.28 22.84
N GLY A 140 9.10 2.61 22.86
CA GLY A 140 8.70 3.45 21.73
C GLY A 140 9.66 3.31 20.55
N LEU A 141 10.97 3.37 20.77
CA LEU A 141 11.97 3.18 19.72
C LEU A 141 11.96 1.76 19.16
N GLY A 142 11.80 0.75 20.02
CA GLY A 142 11.64 -0.64 19.61
C GLY A 142 10.39 -0.84 18.75
N SER A 143 9.26 -0.25 19.14
CA SER A 143 8.03 -0.29 18.36
C SER A 143 8.19 0.43 17.01
N ALA A 144 8.83 1.61 17.00
CA ALA A 144 9.14 2.34 15.77
C ALA A 144 9.97 1.50 14.80
N ALA A 145 11.05 0.88 15.30
CA ALA A 145 11.92 0.04 14.49
C ALA A 145 11.20 -1.21 13.97
N LEU A 146 10.37 -1.84 14.81
CA LEU A 146 9.57 -2.99 14.42
C LEU A 146 8.60 -2.61 13.30
N VAL A 147 7.84 -1.52 13.48
CA VAL A 147 6.84 -1.08 12.50
C VAL A 147 7.50 -0.65 11.19
N ALA A 148 8.63 0.05 11.24
CA ALA A 148 9.32 0.52 10.04
C ALA A 148 9.96 -0.61 9.21
N ARG A 149 10.34 -1.72 9.85
CA ARG A 149 11.05 -2.84 9.18
C ARG A 149 10.15 -4.01 8.79
N THR A 150 8.91 -4.04 9.28
CA THR A 150 7.99 -5.12 8.98
C THR A 150 7.45 -4.97 7.55
N GLU A 151 7.49 -6.06 6.78
CA GLU A 151 6.91 -6.14 5.44
C GLU A 151 5.38 -6.32 5.55
N TRP A 152 4.68 -5.24 5.90
CA TRP A 152 3.24 -5.23 6.16
C TRP A 152 2.42 -5.71 4.96
N ASP A 153 2.86 -5.37 3.74
CA ASP A 153 2.21 -5.79 2.50
C ASP A 153 2.17 -7.31 2.39
N GLY A 154 3.31 -7.97 2.64
CA GLY A 154 3.40 -9.43 2.65
C GLY A 154 2.48 -10.06 3.69
N ILE A 155 2.44 -9.51 4.92
CA ILE A 155 1.55 -10.02 5.97
C ILE A 155 0.08 -9.90 5.56
N TYR A 156 -0.33 -8.74 5.05
CA TYR A 156 -1.70 -8.53 4.58
C TYR A 156 -2.06 -9.49 3.44
N VAL A 157 -1.20 -9.61 2.44
CA VAL A 157 -1.41 -10.44 1.26
C VAL A 157 -1.61 -11.91 1.64
N HIS A 158 -0.73 -12.48 2.46
CA HIS A 158 -0.86 -13.87 2.88
C HIS A 158 -2.04 -14.08 3.84
N GLY A 159 -2.29 -13.11 4.74
CA GLY A 159 -3.41 -13.16 5.67
C GLY A 159 -4.75 -13.13 4.94
N TYR A 160 -4.91 -12.22 3.98
CA TYR A 160 -6.12 -12.08 3.20
C TYR A 160 -6.40 -13.32 2.36
N TYR A 161 -5.39 -13.85 1.67
CA TYR A 161 -5.52 -15.10 0.91
C TYR A 161 -5.96 -16.27 1.79
N ARG A 162 -5.35 -16.45 2.97
CA ARG A 162 -5.72 -17.53 3.89
C ARG A 162 -7.17 -17.42 4.38
N MET A 163 -7.65 -16.20 4.62
CA MET A 163 -9.03 -15.97 5.07
C MET A 163 -10.06 -16.26 3.96
N HIS A 164 -9.70 -16.07 2.69
CA HIS A 164 -10.59 -16.22 1.53
C HIS A 164 -10.20 -17.41 0.63
N ARG A 165 -9.47 -18.39 1.17
CA ARG A 165 -8.87 -19.46 0.37
C ARG A 165 -9.90 -20.23 -0.45
N ASP A 166 -11.07 -20.48 0.13
CA ASP A 166 -12.18 -21.17 -0.53
C ASP A 166 -12.76 -20.33 -1.68
N ASP A 167 -12.86 -19.01 -1.50
CA ASP A 167 -13.34 -18.10 -2.54
C ASP A 167 -12.34 -18.03 -3.72
N PHE A 168 -11.03 -18.03 -3.44
CA PHE A 168 -10.00 -18.13 -4.47
C PHE A 168 -10.08 -19.46 -5.24
N ALA A 169 -10.38 -20.57 -4.55
CA ALA A 169 -10.59 -21.87 -5.19
C ALA A 169 -11.87 -21.86 -6.06
N ALA A 170 -12.93 -21.20 -5.63
CA ALA A 170 -14.15 -21.03 -6.42
C ALA A 170 -13.90 -20.22 -7.70
N VAL A 171 -13.14 -19.12 -7.62
CA VAL A 171 -12.73 -18.33 -8.80
C VAL A 171 -11.89 -19.19 -9.76
N ALA A 172 -10.95 -19.96 -9.23
CA ALA A 172 -10.13 -20.88 -10.02
C ALA A 172 -10.98 -21.92 -10.77
N ALA A 173 -12.00 -22.48 -10.13
CA ALA A 173 -12.92 -23.43 -10.75
C ALA A 173 -13.80 -22.78 -11.84
N LEU A 174 -14.24 -21.53 -11.64
CA LEU A 174 -14.99 -20.78 -12.65
C LEU A 174 -14.14 -20.49 -13.89
N ASP A 175 -12.85 -20.21 -13.68
CA ASP A 175 -11.90 -19.99 -14.75
C ASP A 175 -11.68 -21.27 -15.59
N GLU A 176 -11.51 -22.41 -14.93
CA GLU A 176 -11.37 -23.72 -15.58
C GLU A 176 -12.61 -24.13 -16.39
N GLN A 177 -13.79 -23.64 -15.99
CA GLN A 177 -15.04 -23.83 -16.72
C GLN A 177 -15.21 -22.85 -17.89
N GLY A 178 -14.25 -21.95 -18.14
CA GLY A 178 -14.34 -20.92 -19.18
C GLY A 178 -15.36 -19.83 -18.88
N ARG A 179 -15.84 -19.71 -17.62
CA ARG A 179 -16.92 -18.77 -17.25
C ARG A 179 -16.45 -17.35 -16.99
N LEU A 180 -15.13 -17.13 -16.98
CA LEU A 180 -14.50 -15.82 -16.74
C LEU A 180 -13.80 -15.28 -18.00
N GLU A 181 -14.11 -15.83 -19.18
CA GLU A 181 -13.62 -15.31 -20.45
C GLU A 181 -14.35 -14.02 -20.83
N SER A 182 -13.60 -12.96 -21.09
CA SER A 182 -14.11 -11.67 -21.54
C SER A 182 -13.06 -10.95 -22.38
N ALA A 183 -13.52 -10.26 -23.42
CA ALA A 183 -12.69 -9.36 -24.23
C ALA A 183 -12.63 -7.93 -23.66
N GLU A 184 -13.35 -7.65 -22.57
CA GLU A 184 -13.29 -6.35 -21.91
C GLU A 184 -11.93 -6.14 -21.26
N TYR A 185 -11.42 -4.91 -21.35
CA TYR A 185 -10.15 -4.51 -20.75
C TYR A 185 -10.05 -4.89 -19.27
N TYR A 186 -11.11 -4.65 -18.48
CA TYR A 186 -11.15 -4.99 -17.04
C TYR A 186 -11.62 -6.42 -16.74
N GLY A 187 -11.82 -7.25 -17.75
CA GLY A 187 -12.19 -8.65 -17.59
C GLY A 187 -13.67 -8.91 -17.29
N ALA A 188 -13.97 -10.15 -16.91
CA ALA A 188 -15.31 -10.65 -16.65
C ALA A 188 -15.80 -10.28 -15.24
N ASN A 189 -17.12 -10.10 -15.09
CA ASN A 189 -17.72 -9.85 -13.77
C ASN A 189 -17.72 -11.12 -12.91
N LEU A 190 -17.32 -10.97 -11.65
CA LEU A 190 -17.42 -12.04 -10.67
C LEU A 190 -18.88 -12.22 -10.18
N PRO A 191 -19.26 -13.46 -9.82
CA PRO A 191 -20.46 -13.73 -9.03
C PRO A 191 -20.54 -12.86 -7.77
N GLY A 192 -21.75 -12.51 -7.33
CA GLY A 192 -21.98 -11.49 -6.31
C GLY A 192 -21.26 -11.76 -4.97
N ASP A 193 -21.17 -13.02 -4.57
CA ASP A 193 -20.43 -13.53 -3.41
C ASP A 193 -18.91 -13.38 -3.56
N LEU A 194 -18.38 -13.47 -4.78
CA LEU A 194 -16.94 -13.39 -5.07
C LEU A 194 -16.46 -11.98 -5.43
N ARG A 195 -17.37 -11.03 -5.68
CA ARG A 195 -17.02 -9.64 -6.05
C ARG A 195 -16.13 -8.96 -5.03
N GLY A 196 -16.23 -9.30 -3.75
CA GLY A 196 -15.39 -8.72 -2.69
C GLY A 196 -13.90 -9.05 -2.82
N LEU A 197 -13.53 -10.05 -3.63
CA LEU A 197 -12.13 -10.40 -3.87
C LEU A 197 -11.38 -9.35 -4.69
N SER A 198 -12.06 -8.67 -5.61
CA SER A 198 -11.48 -7.64 -6.45
C SER A 198 -12.12 -6.27 -6.20
N VAL A 199 -11.33 -5.20 -6.20
CA VAL A 199 -11.82 -3.84 -5.94
C VAL A 199 -12.81 -3.34 -6.99
N ASN A 200 -12.72 -3.86 -8.23
CA ASN A 200 -13.69 -3.58 -9.30
C ASN A 200 -14.73 -4.70 -9.47
N GLY A 201 -14.67 -5.77 -8.65
CA GLY A 201 -15.56 -6.92 -8.73
C GLY A 201 -15.38 -7.78 -9.98
N ARG A 202 -14.22 -7.72 -10.64
CA ARG A 202 -13.94 -8.40 -11.91
C ARG A 202 -12.67 -9.25 -11.85
N ALA A 203 -12.55 -10.16 -12.82
CA ALA A 203 -11.36 -10.96 -13.05
C ALA A 203 -10.90 -10.78 -14.50
N ALA A 204 -9.65 -10.37 -14.69
CA ALA A 204 -9.07 -10.07 -16.00
C ALA A 204 -8.06 -11.14 -16.43
N ARG A 205 -7.85 -11.27 -17.74
CA ARG A 205 -6.75 -12.05 -18.29
C ARG A 205 -5.61 -11.10 -18.61
N LEU A 206 -4.46 -11.27 -17.97
CA LEU A 206 -3.28 -10.48 -18.28
C LEU A 206 -2.50 -11.15 -19.42
N SER A 207 -2.06 -10.32 -20.37
CA SER A 207 -1.04 -10.73 -21.33
C SER A 207 0.32 -10.81 -20.63
N GLN A 208 1.06 -11.85 -20.97
CA GLN A 208 2.45 -11.99 -20.57
C GLN A 208 3.30 -11.20 -21.56
N ASP A 209 4.03 -10.19 -21.08
CA ASP A 209 5.03 -9.52 -21.90
C ASP A 209 6.24 -10.45 -22.02
N ARG A 210 6.23 -11.27 -23.07
CA ARG A 210 7.31 -12.20 -23.37
C ARG A 210 8.51 -11.43 -23.92
N GLY A 211 9.29 -10.78 -23.04
CA GLY A 211 10.70 -10.46 -23.30
C GLY A 211 11.03 -9.68 -24.58
N ASP A 212 10.13 -8.83 -25.10
CA ASP A 212 10.41 -8.00 -26.27
C ASP A 212 11.52 -6.94 -26.01
N ALA A 213 11.96 -6.80 -24.75
CA ALA A 213 13.17 -6.07 -24.40
C ALA A 213 14.46 -6.70 -25.01
N THR A 214 14.47 -8.01 -25.26
CA THR A 214 15.61 -8.68 -25.92
C THR A 214 15.55 -8.52 -27.43
N ALA A 215 14.36 -8.53 -28.03
CA ALA A 215 14.17 -8.26 -29.46
C ALA A 215 14.45 -6.80 -29.82
N ALA A 216 14.03 -5.85 -28.97
CA ALA A 216 14.34 -4.43 -29.13
C ALA A 216 15.85 -4.13 -28.97
N ARG A 217 16.55 -4.86 -28.08
CA ARG A 217 18.01 -4.77 -27.96
C ARG A 217 18.75 -5.37 -29.16
N LEU A 218 18.29 -6.50 -29.69
CA LEU A 218 18.87 -7.11 -30.90
C LEU A 218 18.62 -6.27 -32.15
N LEU A 219 17.50 -5.52 -32.21
CA LEU A 219 17.23 -4.56 -33.27
C LEU A 219 18.04 -3.26 -33.13
N GLN A 220 18.44 -2.86 -31.91
CA GLN A 220 19.34 -1.73 -31.69
C GLN A 220 20.81 -2.06 -31.98
N ASP A 221 21.27 -3.28 -31.68
CA ASP A 221 22.63 -3.73 -32.02
C ASP A 221 22.79 -4.14 -33.50
N GLY A 222 21.69 -4.30 -34.25
CA GLY A 222 21.71 -4.65 -35.68
C GLY A 222 21.85 -3.45 -36.65
N GLY A 223 22.02 -2.23 -36.13
CA GLY A 223 21.97 -0.98 -36.90
C GLY A 223 23.14 -0.68 -37.84
N ASP A 224 24.19 -1.50 -37.87
CA ASP A 224 25.44 -1.22 -38.62
C ASP A 224 25.69 -2.18 -39.81
N ALA A 225 24.65 -2.58 -40.55
CA ALA A 225 24.81 -3.30 -41.83
C ALA A 225 24.26 -2.47 -43.00
N PRO A 226 25.02 -2.27 -44.10
CA PRO A 226 24.59 -1.43 -45.21
C PRO A 226 23.46 -2.10 -46.00
N ALA A 227 22.50 -1.25 -46.39
CA ALA A 227 21.34 -1.60 -47.18
C ALA A 227 21.71 -2.31 -48.50
N ALA A 228 21.19 -3.52 -48.68
CA ALA A 228 21.02 -4.16 -49.97
C ALA A 228 19.51 -4.38 -50.17
N GLY A 229 18.95 -3.64 -51.13
CA GLY A 229 17.51 -3.47 -51.27
C GLY A 229 16.77 -4.68 -51.82
N LEU A 230 15.45 -4.65 -51.65
CA LEU A 230 14.48 -5.27 -52.56
C LEU A 230 13.18 -4.45 -52.54
N SER A 231 12.82 -3.98 -53.72
CA SER A 231 11.51 -3.45 -54.10
C SER A 231 10.45 -4.54 -54.03
N GLN A 232 9.33 -4.33 -53.34
CA GLN A 232 8.10 -5.08 -53.61
C GLN A 232 6.85 -4.27 -53.29
N ASP A 233 6.21 -3.85 -54.37
CA ASP A 233 4.77 -3.77 -54.63
C ASP A 233 3.82 -3.22 -53.55
N ARG A 234 3.29 -2.04 -53.87
CA ARG A 234 2.22 -1.34 -53.16
C ARG A 234 0.89 -1.79 -53.77
N GLY A 235 0.21 -2.73 -53.11
CA GLY A 235 -1.14 -3.15 -53.44
C GLY A 235 -1.96 -3.42 -52.17
N ASP A 236 -2.97 -2.57 -51.95
CA ASP A 236 -4.23 -2.79 -51.25
C ASP A 236 -4.29 -3.84 -50.11
N ALA A 237 -4.22 -3.37 -48.86
CA ALA A 237 -4.79 -4.06 -47.70
C ALA A 237 -5.34 -3.04 -46.69
N PRO A 238 -6.51 -3.30 -46.08
CA PRO A 238 -7.17 -2.36 -45.17
C PRO A 238 -6.34 -2.20 -43.89
N ALA A 239 -6.49 -1.06 -43.23
CA ALA A 239 -5.89 -0.77 -41.93
C ALA A 239 -6.24 -1.88 -40.91
N ALA A 240 -5.33 -2.83 -40.74
CA ALA A 240 -5.41 -3.87 -39.73
C ALA A 240 -5.26 -3.21 -38.35
N GLY A 241 -6.27 -3.40 -37.51
CA GLY A 241 -6.22 -3.02 -36.11
C GLY A 241 -5.03 -3.67 -35.43
N LEU A 242 -4.19 -2.84 -34.81
CA LEU A 242 -3.12 -3.28 -33.93
C LEU A 242 -3.71 -3.76 -32.59
N SER A 243 -4.38 -4.91 -32.58
CA SER A 243 -4.86 -5.49 -31.31
C SER A 243 -5.27 -6.97 -31.39
N GLN A 244 -4.62 -7.84 -32.18
CA GLN A 244 -4.91 -9.29 -32.11
C GLN A 244 -3.96 -10.16 -32.92
N ASP A 245 -2.67 -10.25 -32.54
CA ASP A 245 -1.88 -11.44 -32.91
C ASP A 245 -0.59 -11.58 -32.07
N ARG A 246 -0.70 -12.03 -30.82
CA ARG A 246 0.48 -12.38 -29.99
C ARG A 246 0.22 -13.63 -29.15
N GLY A 247 0.28 -14.77 -29.81
CA GLY A 247 0.69 -16.09 -29.29
C GLY A 247 0.24 -16.55 -27.90
N ASP A 248 -0.96 -17.12 -27.84
CA ASP A 248 -1.32 -18.42 -27.21
C ASP A 248 -0.45 -18.95 -26.06
N ALA A 249 -0.28 -18.18 -25.00
CA ALA A 249 -0.16 -18.75 -23.66
C ALA A 249 -1.43 -18.35 -22.90
N PRO A 250 -2.08 -19.26 -22.15
CA PRO A 250 -3.22 -18.87 -21.33
C PRO A 250 -2.79 -17.73 -20.41
N GLY A 251 -3.40 -16.56 -20.61
CA GLY A 251 -3.10 -15.36 -19.84
C GLY A 251 -3.35 -15.59 -18.36
N ALA A 252 -2.58 -14.91 -17.52
CA ALA A 252 -2.75 -14.99 -16.07
C ALA A 252 -4.15 -14.50 -15.67
N LEU A 253 -4.89 -15.27 -14.88
CA LEU A 253 -6.15 -14.80 -14.30
C LEU A 253 -5.81 -13.84 -13.16
N PHE A 254 -6.28 -12.60 -13.22
CA PHE A 254 -5.92 -11.53 -12.30
C PHE A 254 -7.13 -10.92 -11.59
N LEU A 255 -6.98 -10.74 -10.28
CA LEU A 255 -7.93 -10.13 -9.36
C LEU A 255 -7.31 -8.85 -8.81
N LEU A 256 -7.74 -7.71 -9.34
CA LEU A 256 -7.26 -6.39 -8.93
C LEU A 256 -7.59 -6.13 -7.46
N ARG A 257 -6.59 -5.81 -6.64
CA ARG A 257 -6.80 -5.51 -5.21
C ARG A 257 -6.41 -4.08 -4.83
N VAL A 258 -5.53 -3.46 -5.61
CA VAL A 258 -5.09 -2.07 -5.45
C VAL A 258 -5.09 -1.44 -6.83
N ALA A 259 -5.79 -0.31 -7.00
CA ALA A 259 -5.73 0.49 -8.22
C ALA A 259 -4.61 1.54 -8.11
N GLY A 260 -3.81 1.66 -9.17
CA GLY A 260 -2.82 2.72 -9.37
C GLY A 260 -3.43 3.98 -10.02
N ILE A 261 -2.62 5.03 -10.13
CA ILE A 261 -2.96 6.29 -10.83
C ILE A 261 -1.93 6.50 -11.95
N PRO A 262 -2.32 6.82 -13.19
CA PRO A 262 -3.67 7.01 -13.70
C PRO A 262 -4.42 5.69 -14.00
N ASP A 263 -3.69 4.69 -14.48
CA ASP A 263 -4.14 3.34 -14.77
C ASP A 263 -3.02 2.39 -14.29
N GLY A 264 -3.38 1.33 -13.59
CA GLY A 264 -2.40 0.41 -13.01
C GLY A 264 -2.98 -0.41 -11.87
N GLY A 265 -2.27 -1.45 -11.44
CA GLY A 265 -2.78 -2.25 -10.34
C GLY A 265 -1.85 -3.28 -9.74
N ALA A 266 -2.15 -3.63 -8.50
CA ALA A 266 -1.58 -4.78 -7.82
C ALA A 266 -2.72 -5.70 -7.35
N GLY A 267 -2.46 -7.00 -7.30
CA GLY A 267 -3.51 -7.96 -7.05
C GLY A 267 -3.05 -9.39 -7.07
N TYR A 268 -4.01 -10.30 -6.97
CA TYR A 268 -3.73 -11.73 -7.00
C TYR A 268 -3.83 -12.25 -8.42
N ALA A 269 -2.84 -13.02 -8.85
CA ALA A 269 -2.88 -13.71 -10.13
C ALA A 269 -2.73 -15.21 -9.95
N ARG A 270 -3.50 -15.99 -10.69
CA ARG A 270 -3.26 -17.43 -10.85
C ARG A 270 -2.37 -17.63 -12.07
N LEU A 271 -1.15 -18.11 -11.83
CA LEU A 271 -0.11 -18.23 -12.85
C LEU A 271 0.18 -19.71 -13.14
N ALA A 272 0.44 -20.00 -14.42
CA ALA A 272 1.10 -21.26 -14.77
C ALA A 272 2.55 -21.24 -14.27
N PRO A 273 3.14 -22.40 -13.89
CA PRO A 273 4.50 -22.47 -13.33
C PRO A 273 5.59 -21.78 -14.17
N VAL A 274 5.41 -21.72 -15.49
CA VAL A 274 6.39 -21.14 -16.42
C VAL A 274 6.40 -19.60 -16.45
N GLN A 275 5.38 -18.95 -15.88
CA GLN A 275 5.17 -17.50 -16.03
C GLN A 275 5.69 -16.68 -14.83
N ARG A 276 6.39 -17.28 -13.86
CA ARG A 276 6.75 -16.63 -12.59
C ARG A 276 7.77 -15.50 -12.73
N GLU A 277 8.67 -15.60 -13.70
CA GLU A 277 9.74 -14.63 -13.95
C GLU A 277 9.35 -13.58 -15.00
N SER A 278 8.07 -13.58 -15.40
CA SER A 278 7.59 -12.72 -16.46
C SER A 278 7.02 -11.43 -15.92
N THR A 279 7.17 -10.38 -16.72
CA THR A 279 6.46 -9.13 -16.54
C THR A 279 5.07 -9.28 -17.15
N PHE A 280 4.08 -8.74 -16.46
CA PHE A 280 2.71 -8.66 -16.93
C PHE A 280 2.30 -7.19 -17.05
N ASP A 281 1.38 -6.90 -17.94
CA ASP A 281 0.72 -5.61 -18.01
C ASP A 281 -0.47 -5.58 -17.03
N CYS A 282 -0.30 -4.98 -15.85
CA CYS A 282 -1.35 -4.80 -14.85
C CYS A 282 -2.13 -3.49 -15.08
N PHE A 283 -2.79 -3.38 -16.22
CA PHE A 283 -3.60 -2.22 -16.63
C PHE A 283 -2.78 -0.94 -16.91
N GLY A 284 -1.77 -1.03 -17.77
CA GLY A 284 -0.88 0.06 -18.16
C GLY A 284 0.43 0.11 -17.38
N ASP A 285 0.50 -0.61 -16.25
CA ASP A 285 1.70 -0.66 -15.40
C ASP A 285 2.37 -2.05 -15.44
N PRO A 286 3.69 -2.11 -15.66
CA PRO A 286 4.42 -3.38 -15.60
C PRO A 286 4.43 -3.91 -14.17
N CYS A 287 4.03 -5.15 -14.01
CA CYS A 287 3.97 -5.84 -12.73
C CYS A 287 4.66 -7.20 -12.79
N GLN A 288 5.10 -7.68 -11.64
CA GLN A 288 5.80 -8.96 -11.49
C GLN A 288 5.31 -9.70 -10.25
N ALA A 289 5.47 -11.02 -10.25
CA ALA A 289 5.18 -11.85 -9.09
C ALA A 289 6.16 -11.51 -7.95
N ARG A 290 5.63 -10.93 -6.87
CA ARG A 290 6.43 -10.58 -5.68
C ARG A 290 6.38 -11.66 -4.60
N TRP A 291 5.20 -12.23 -4.39
CA TRP A 291 4.99 -13.25 -3.36
C TRP A 291 4.18 -14.43 -3.90
N THR A 292 4.57 -15.64 -3.49
CA THR A 292 3.77 -16.85 -3.71
C THR A 292 2.84 -17.02 -2.51
N VAL A 293 1.51 -17.04 -2.72
CA VAL A 293 0.55 -17.11 -1.62
C VAL A 293 0.00 -18.52 -1.37
N GLY A 294 -0.12 -19.34 -2.42
CA GLY A 294 -0.57 -20.74 -2.33
C GLY A 294 -1.42 -21.19 -3.52
N ASP A 295 -1.54 -22.50 -3.75
CA ASP A 295 -2.45 -23.11 -4.75
C ASP A 295 -2.36 -22.52 -6.18
N GLY A 296 -1.16 -22.13 -6.60
CA GLY A 296 -0.91 -21.50 -7.91
C GLY A 296 -1.23 -20.00 -7.98
N TRP A 297 -1.62 -19.39 -6.86
CA TRP A 297 -1.82 -17.96 -6.71
C TRP A 297 -0.54 -17.24 -6.27
N TYR A 298 -0.37 -16.06 -6.86
CA TYR A 298 0.73 -15.13 -6.64
C TYR A 298 0.17 -13.75 -6.41
N TRP A 299 0.93 -12.91 -5.71
CA TRP A 299 0.69 -11.48 -5.69
C TRP A 299 1.53 -10.81 -6.76
N LEU A 300 0.86 -10.14 -7.71
CA LEU A 300 1.50 -9.24 -8.67
C LEU A 300 1.51 -7.83 -8.09
N GLY A 301 2.67 -7.20 -8.09
CA GLY A 301 2.83 -5.80 -7.76
C GLY A 301 3.80 -5.11 -8.72
N PRO A 302 4.01 -3.79 -8.58
CA PRO A 302 4.85 -3.03 -9.49
C PRO A 302 6.22 -3.68 -9.71
N ALA A 303 6.66 -3.76 -10.96
CA ALA A 303 8.05 -4.12 -11.28
C ALA A 303 8.96 -3.03 -10.69
N GLY A 304 9.91 -3.45 -9.85
CA GLY A 304 10.82 -2.56 -9.13
C GLY A 304 12.07 -2.23 -9.92
#